data_AF-A0AAN8QTT8-F1
#
_entry.id   AF-A0AAN8QTT8-F1
#
_cell.length_a   1.000
_cell.length_b   1.000
_cell.length_c   1.000
_cell.angle_alpha   90.00
_cell.angle_beta   90.00
_cell.angle_gamma   90.00
#
_symmetry.space_group_name_H-M   'P 1'
#
loop_
_entity.id
_entity.type
_entity.pdbx_description
1 polymer ?
#
loop_
_entity_poly.entity_id
_entity_poly.type
_entity_poly.pdbx_seq_one_letter_code
_entity_poly.pdbx_strand_id
1 'polypeptide(L)'
;MWTSSVILLWQPTSLRETLVMSPYSAHKHEHEVNTERFESETRGINHVERGWPKDVNPQEMEQTIRFRKKVEKDDNYFNTIMQLGSNMEHSIKQNNAIDIYQEYFEGEEEVVEESKPSTFSSASLTSINLSFNSVTVT
;
A
#
# COMPACT_ATOMS: atom_id res chain seq x y z
N MET A 1 -28.89 -56.34 36.94
CA MET A 1 -28.71 -57.47 37.89
C MET A 1 -27.35 -58.08 37.58
N TRP A 2 -26.43 -58.03 38.54
CA TRP A 2 -25.06 -58.53 38.44
C TRP A 2 -25.04 -60.05 38.65
N THR A 3 -24.21 -60.76 37.90
CA THR A 3 -23.30 -61.83 38.38
C THR A 3 -22.34 -62.10 37.22
N SER A 4 -21.08 -61.66 37.31
CA SER A 4 -19.98 -62.46 37.87
C SER A 4 -19.81 -63.78 37.12
N SER A 5 -18.70 -63.91 36.38
CA SER A 5 -17.64 -64.88 36.72
C SER A 5 -17.98 -66.29 36.23
N VAL A 6 -17.11 -67.18 35.81
CA VAL A 6 -15.66 -67.28 35.70
C VAL A 6 -15.54 -68.65 35.02
N ILE A 7 -14.76 -68.72 33.94
CA ILE A 7 -13.70 -69.70 33.69
C ILE A 7 -14.06 -71.20 33.77
N LEU A 8 -13.30 -71.95 32.95
CA LEU A 8 -12.90 -73.34 33.14
C LEU A 8 -13.86 -74.32 32.46
N LEU A 9 -13.41 -75.29 31.69
CA LEU A 9 -12.06 -75.78 31.41
C LEU A 9 -12.29 -76.79 30.29
N TRP A 10 -11.21 -77.12 29.59
CA TRP A 10 -11.01 -78.45 29.02
C TRP A 10 -11.80 -78.78 27.73
N GLN A 11 -11.18 -79.26 26.66
CA GLN A 11 -9.85 -79.82 26.52
C GLN A 11 -9.46 -79.83 25.03
N PRO A 12 -8.16 -79.70 24.68
CA PRO A 12 -7.70 -79.68 23.31
C PRO A 12 -7.43 -81.11 22.84
N THR A 13 -8.08 -81.56 21.78
CA THR A 13 -7.71 -82.79 21.08
C THR A 13 -6.97 -82.45 19.80
N SER A 14 -5.65 -82.43 19.94
CA SER A 14 -4.68 -83.12 19.09
C SER A 14 -5.01 -83.22 17.59
N LEU A 15 -4.38 -82.32 16.83
CA LEU A 15 -3.52 -82.62 15.69
C LEU A 15 -3.93 -83.79 14.79
N ARG A 16 -4.39 -83.46 13.58
CA ARG A 16 -3.57 -83.61 12.34
C ARG A 16 -4.40 -83.26 11.11
N GLU A 17 -3.97 -82.17 10.46
CA GLU A 17 -3.88 -81.93 9.01
C GLU A 17 -4.94 -82.60 8.12
N THR A 18 -5.73 -81.84 7.35
CA THR A 18 -5.24 -81.31 6.07
C THR A 18 -6.27 -80.34 5.44
N LEU A 19 -5.74 -79.25 4.86
CA LEU A 19 -6.30 -78.46 3.74
C LEU A 19 -7.65 -77.77 4.02
N VAL A 20 -7.75 -76.46 4.23
CA VAL A 20 -7.41 -75.39 3.26
C VAL A 20 -7.24 -74.07 4.01
N MET A 21 -6.03 -73.77 4.47
CA MET A 21 -5.66 -72.38 4.66
C MET A 21 -5.14 -71.92 3.30
N SER A 22 -6.00 -71.22 2.56
CA SER A 22 -5.62 -70.56 1.31
C SER A 22 -4.32 -69.78 1.52
N PRO A 23 -3.25 -70.01 0.73
CA PRO A 23 -2.01 -69.24 0.86
C PRO A 23 -2.19 -67.92 0.13
N TYR A 24 -3.20 -67.14 0.49
CA TYR A 24 -2.95 -65.73 0.58
C TYR A 24 -2.20 -65.54 1.89
N SER A 25 -0.91 -65.84 1.83
CA SER A 25 0.05 -65.31 2.80
C SER A 25 -0.21 -63.81 2.84
N ALA A 26 -0.85 -63.37 3.92
CA ALA A 26 -1.00 -61.97 4.23
C ALA A 26 0.41 -61.44 4.57
N HIS A 27 1.24 -61.28 3.55
CA HIS A 27 2.49 -60.55 3.62
C HIS A 27 2.14 -59.07 3.81
N LYS A 28 1.80 -58.70 5.04
CA LYS A 28 1.93 -57.31 5.49
C LYS A 28 3.42 -57.07 5.70
N HIS A 29 4.06 -56.48 4.71
CA HIS A 29 5.40 -55.93 4.86
C HIS A 29 5.25 -54.48 5.29
N GLU A 30 5.35 -54.23 6.59
CA GLU A 30 5.51 -52.89 7.15
C GLU A 30 6.99 -52.55 7.07
N HIS A 31 7.32 -51.43 6.41
CA HIS A 31 8.68 -50.93 6.32
C HIS A 31 8.71 -49.54 6.95
N GLU A 32 9.39 -49.41 8.10
CA GLU A 32 9.69 -48.10 8.69
C GLU A 32 11.01 -47.59 8.12
N VAL A 33 10.97 -46.42 7.48
CA VAL A 33 12.15 -45.76 6.92
C VAL A 33 12.30 -44.43 7.63
N ASN A 34 13.41 -44.26 8.35
CA ASN A 34 13.77 -42.99 8.98
C ASN A 34 14.70 -42.21 8.04
N THR A 35 14.35 -40.98 7.70
CA THR A 35 15.22 -40.08 6.91
C THR A 35 15.83 -39.03 7.82
N GLU A 36 17.16 -38.92 7.81
CA GLU A 36 17.85 -37.85 8.51
C GLU A 36 17.41 -36.48 7.98
N ARG A 37 17.30 -35.49 8.87
CA ARG A 37 16.88 -34.14 8.49
C ARG A 37 18.01 -33.47 7.70
N PHE A 38 17.80 -33.29 6.40
CA PHE A 38 18.69 -32.55 5.54
C PHE A 38 18.42 -31.04 5.65
N GLU A 39 19.45 -30.27 6.01
CA GLU A 39 19.39 -28.81 6.00
C GLU A 39 19.74 -28.31 4.59
N SER A 40 18.72 -27.94 3.82
CA SER A 40 18.90 -27.24 2.55
C SER A 40 18.76 -25.74 2.77
N GLU A 41 19.82 -24.98 2.48
CA GLU A 41 19.75 -23.52 2.39
C GLU A 41 19.37 -23.11 0.95
N THR A 42 18.27 -22.39 0.79
CA THR A 42 17.91 -21.80 -0.51
C THR A 42 18.69 -20.49 -0.69
N ARG A 43 19.75 -20.54 -1.49
CA ARG A 43 20.50 -19.35 -1.89
C ARG A 43 19.96 -18.82 -3.22
N GLY A 44 19.37 -17.63 -3.19
CA GLY A 44 19.08 -16.85 -4.40
C GLY A 44 20.24 -15.91 -4.72
N ILE A 45 20.65 -15.84 -5.98
CA ILE A 45 21.56 -14.79 -6.45
C ILE A 45 20.70 -13.58 -6.80
N ASN A 46 20.86 -12.47 -6.07
CA ASN A 46 20.26 -11.20 -6.47
C ASN A 46 21.08 -10.60 -7.60
N HIS A 47 20.72 -10.94 -8.84
CA HIS A 47 21.21 -10.23 -10.01
C HIS A 47 20.64 -8.81 -9.97
N VAL A 48 21.44 -7.85 -9.49
CA VAL A 48 21.17 -6.42 -9.73
C VAL A 48 21.49 -6.14 -11.19
N GLU A 49 20.67 -6.69 -12.09
CA GLU A 49 20.72 -6.42 -13.52
C GLU A 49 20.37 -4.94 -13.72
N ARG A 50 21.42 -4.13 -13.67
CA ARG A 50 21.39 -2.74 -14.12
C ARG A 50 20.82 -2.75 -15.54
N GLY A 51 19.90 -1.84 -15.84
CA GLY A 51 19.11 -1.79 -17.09
C GLY A 51 19.89 -1.49 -18.38
N TRP A 52 21.17 -1.88 -18.44
CA TRP A 52 21.96 -1.85 -19.65
C TRP A 52 21.60 -3.03 -20.55
N PRO A 53 21.50 -2.83 -21.87
CA PRO A 53 21.34 -3.94 -22.80
C PRO A 53 22.45 -4.99 -22.66
N LYS A 54 22.14 -6.24 -22.99
CA LYS A 54 23.05 -7.40 -22.88
C LYS A 54 24.40 -7.24 -23.60
N ASP A 55 24.49 -6.36 -24.58
CA ASP A 55 25.66 -6.07 -25.39
C ASP A 55 26.48 -4.86 -24.90
N VAL A 56 26.05 -4.20 -23.82
CA VAL A 56 26.72 -3.02 -23.26
C VAL A 56 27.25 -3.34 -21.86
N ASN A 57 28.57 -3.36 -21.69
CA ASN A 57 29.21 -3.48 -20.39
C ASN A 57 29.24 -2.10 -19.68
N PRO A 58 28.56 -1.93 -18.54
CA PRO A 58 28.55 -0.66 -17.81
C PRO A 58 29.87 -0.30 -17.14
N GLN A 59 30.81 -1.24 -16.97
CA GLN A 59 32.15 -0.94 -16.48
C GLN A 59 33.06 -0.36 -17.58
N GLU A 60 32.70 -0.56 -18.84
CA GLU A 60 33.42 -0.02 -19.99
C GLU A 60 32.84 1.34 -20.40
N MET A 61 33.55 2.40 -20.06
CA MET A 61 33.10 3.77 -20.30
C MET A 61 32.84 4.05 -21.79
N GLU A 62 33.65 3.52 -22.70
CA GLU A 62 33.45 3.74 -24.14
C GLU A 62 32.13 3.14 -24.63
N GLN A 63 31.76 1.96 -24.14
CA GLN A 63 30.51 1.29 -24.52
C GLN A 63 29.29 2.08 -24.02
N THR A 64 29.33 2.56 -22.78
CA THR A 64 28.23 3.37 -22.22
C THR A 64 28.08 4.72 -22.93
N ILE A 65 29.18 5.39 -23.27
CA ILE A 65 29.15 6.65 -24.03
C ILE A 65 28.60 6.43 -25.43
N ARG A 66 29.04 5.38 -26.13
CA ARG A 66 28.55 5.05 -27.47
C ARG A 66 27.06 4.75 -27.45
N PHE A 67 26.61 3.97 -26.47
CA PHE A 67 25.19 3.67 -26.31
C PHE A 67 24.37 4.94 -26.05
N ARG A 68 24.79 5.79 -25.10
CA ARG A 68 24.09 7.06 -24.80
C ARG A 68 23.99 7.95 -26.03
N LYS A 69 25.10 8.13 -26.76
CA LYS A 69 25.12 8.93 -28.00
C LYS A 69 24.25 8.36 -29.11
N LYS A 70 24.06 7.04 -29.15
CA LYS A 70 23.14 6.40 -30.10
C LYS A 70 21.70 6.78 -29.76
N VAL A 71 21.29 6.60 -28.51
CA VAL A 71 19.94 6.93 -28.02
C VAL A 71 19.63 8.42 -28.19
N GLU A 72 20.58 9.31 -27.86
CA GLU A 72 20.40 10.76 -27.97
C GLU A 72 20.20 11.26 -29.41
N LYS A 73 20.60 10.47 -30.41
CA LYS A 73 20.41 10.79 -31.83
C LYS A 73 19.09 10.29 -32.40
N ASP A 74 18.33 9.49 -31.66
CA ASP A 74 17.04 8.98 -32.14
C ASP A 74 16.02 10.13 -32.16
N ASP A 75 15.31 10.33 -33.27
CA ASP A 75 14.35 11.45 -33.43
C ASP A 75 13.26 11.44 -32.36
N ASN A 76 12.81 10.25 -31.97
CA ASN A 76 11.83 10.06 -30.89
C ASN A 76 12.35 10.56 -29.54
N TYR A 77 13.65 10.41 -29.25
CA TYR A 77 14.25 10.91 -28.02
C TYR A 77 14.13 12.42 -27.95
N PHE A 78 14.55 13.11 -29.01
CA PHE A 78 14.49 14.56 -29.06
C PHE A 78 13.06 15.08 -28.89
N ASN A 79 12.11 14.55 -29.69
CA ASN A 79 10.71 14.97 -29.63
C ASN A 79 10.09 14.76 -28.24
N THR A 80 10.35 13.60 -27.62
CA THR A 80 9.81 13.27 -26.29
C THR A 80 10.39 14.21 -25.22
N ILE A 81 11.70 14.45 -25.23
CA ILE A 81 12.34 15.34 -24.25
C ILE A 81 11.83 16.77 -24.38
N MET A 82 11.65 17.28 -25.60
CA MET A 82 11.10 18.62 -25.82
C MET A 82 9.66 18.74 -25.31
N GLN A 83 8.80 17.75 -25.60
CA GLN A 83 7.42 17.73 -25.10
C GLN A 83 7.35 17.68 -23.58
N LEU A 84 8.13 16.78 -22.95
CA LEU A 84 8.20 16.69 -21.49
C LEU A 84 8.77 17.96 -20.87
N GLY A 85 9.79 18.56 -21.50
CA GLY A 85 10.38 19.82 -21.07
C GLY A 85 9.36 20.97 -21.04
N SER A 86 8.54 21.09 -22.09
CA SER A 86 7.48 22.10 -22.15
C SER A 86 6.44 21.92 -21.04
N ASN A 87 6.01 20.68 -20.79
CA ASN A 87 5.06 20.38 -19.71
C ASN A 87 5.65 20.66 -18.32
N MET A 88 6.92 20.33 -18.12
CA MET A 88 7.65 20.60 -16.88
C MET A 88 7.80 22.10 -16.65
N GLU A 89 8.15 22.86 -17.70
CA GLU A 89 8.28 24.32 -17.63
C GLU A 89 6.95 24.98 -17.22
N HIS A 90 5.83 24.52 -17.78
CA HIS A 90 4.50 24.98 -17.37
C HIS A 90 4.26 24.72 -15.87
N SER A 91 4.55 23.51 -15.41
CA SER A 91 4.34 23.11 -14.01
C SER A 91 5.23 23.92 -13.05
N ILE A 92 6.48 24.18 -13.41
CA ILE A 92 7.40 25.00 -12.63
C ILE A 92 6.89 26.44 -12.51
N LYS A 93 6.43 27.03 -13.62
CA LYS A 93 5.88 28.39 -13.61
C LYS A 93 4.64 28.50 -12.74
N GLN A 94 3.77 27.48 -12.74
CA GLN A 94 2.61 27.41 -11.86
C GLN A 94 3.02 27.34 -10.39
N ASN A 95 3.97 26.46 -10.04
CA ASN A 95 4.46 26.33 -8.65
C ASN A 95 5.09 27.63 -8.13
N ASN A 96 5.72 28.41 -9.01
CA ASN A 96 6.34 29.69 -8.64
C ASN A 96 5.36 30.88 -8.67
N ALA A 97 4.16 30.73 -9.21
CA ALA A 97 3.21 31.84 -9.37
C ALA A 97 2.57 32.25 -8.03
N ILE A 98 2.35 31.28 -7.15
CA ILE A 98 1.81 31.49 -5.80
C ILE A 98 2.26 30.33 -4.91
N ASP A 99 2.77 30.66 -3.73
CA ASP A 99 3.08 29.65 -2.73
C ASP A 99 1.77 29.22 -2.04
N ILE A 100 1.21 28.11 -2.51
CA ILE A 100 -0.01 27.54 -1.93
C ILE A 100 0.20 26.93 -0.54
N TYR A 101 1.45 26.78 -0.11
CA TYR A 101 1.80 26.21 1.18
C TYR A 101 2.22 27.28 2.21
N GLN A 102 2.20 28.56 1.83
CA GLN A 102 2.50 29.65 2.75
C GLN A 102 1.39 29.77 3.82
N GLU A 103 1.78 29.64 5.08
CA GLU A 103 0.91 29.91 6.22
C GLU A 103 0.88 31.42 6.50
N TYR A 104 -0.33 31.98 6.60
CA TYR A 104 -0.51 33.39 6.97
C TYR A 104 -0.50 33.52 8.49
N PHE A 105 0.12 34.58 9.01
CA PHE A 105 0.24 34.86 10.44
C PHE A 105 1.04 33.81 11.22
N GLU A 106 2.02 33.17 10.57
CA GLU A 106 2.95 32.26 11.23
C GLU A 106 3.70 33.01 12.36
N GLY A 107 3.49 32.59 13.60
CA GLY A 107 4.11 33.18 14.79
C GLY A 107 3.35 34.35 15.43
N GLU A 108 2.17 34.73 14.92
CA GLU A 108 1.27 35.65 15.63
C GLU A 108 0.36 34.88 16.60
N GLU A 109 0.23 35.38 17.84
CA GLU A 109 -0.77 34.85 18.79
C GLU A 109 -2.17 35.32 18.35
N GLU A 110 -3.10 34.37 18.20
CA GLU A 110 -4.48 34.64 17.79
C GLU A 110 -5.15 35.54 18.85
N VAL A 111 -5.24 36.84 18.57
CA VAL A 111 -5.98 37.78 19.42
C VAL A 111 -7.47 37.54 19.19
N VAL A 112 -8.07 36.70 20.03
CA VAL A 112 -9.51 36.48 20.06
C VAL A 112 -10.18 37.76 20.57
N GLU A 113 -10.52 38.68 19.67
CA GLU A 113 -11.40 39.81 19.96
C GLU A 113 -12.81 39.27 20.21
N GLU A 114 -13.17 39.16 21.49
CA GLU A 114 -14.51 38.83 21.95
C GLU A 114 -15.48 39.97 21.59
N SER A 115 -16.03 39.91 20.37
CA SER A 115 -17.07 40.85 19.94
C SER A 115 -18.35 40.62 20.75
N LYS A 116 -18.55 41.45 21.79
CA LYS A 116 -19.85 41.54 22.46
C LYS A 116 -20.86 42.11 21.44
N PRO A 117 -21.99 41.45 21.16
CA PRO A 117 -22.97 41.96 20.21
C PRO A 117 -23.54 43.28 20.74
N SER A 118 -23.26 44.38 20.04
CA SER A 118 -23.85 45.68 20.34
C SER A 118 -25.33 45.65 19.99
N THR A 119 -26.17 45.53 21.01
CA THR A 119 -27.62 45.68 20.89
C THR A 119 -27.93 47.10 20.42
N PHE A 120 -28.36 47.26 19.16
CA PHE A 120 -28.91 48.50 18.64
C PHE A 120 -30.20 48.84 19.40
N SER A 121 -30.11 49.73 20.39
CA SER A 121 -31.26 50.22 21.14
C SER A 121 -32.01 51.26 20.30
N SER A 122 -33.11 50.84 19.67
CA SER A 122 -34.04 51.72 18.98
C SER A 122 -34.90 52.49 19.99
N ALA A 123 -34.45 53.65 20.46
CA ALA A 123 -35.34 54.58 21.15
C ALA A 123 -34.83 56.04 21.09
N SER A 124 -35.46 56.82 20.21
CA SER A 124 -36.08 58.13 20.50
C SER A 124 -35.84 59.15 19.39
N LEU A 125 -36.77 59.21 18.43
CA LEU A 125 -36.96 60.37 17.57
C LEU A 125 -38.29 61.01 17.94
N THR A 126 -38.26 61.99 18.85
CA THR A 126 -39.37 62.92 19.06
C THR A 126 -38.98 64.32 18.59
N SER A 127 -39.43 64.60 17.37
CA SER A 127 -39.97 65.88 16.85
C SER A 127 -39.20 67.17 17.06
N ILE A 128 -38.55 67.65 15.98
CA ILE A 128 -38.23 69.08 15.80
C ILE A 128 -39.48 69.76 15.20
N ASN A 129 -40.11 70.63 15.99
CA ASN A 129 -41.16 71.53 15.53
C ASN A 129 -40.56 72.62 14.63
N LEU A 130 -40.88 72.64 13.34
CA LEU A 130 -40.65 73.78 12.47
C LEU A 130 -41.99 74.42 12.12
N SER A 131 -42.25 75.55 12.76
CA SER A 131 -43.36 76.46 12.48
C SER A 131 -43.30 76.92 11.02
N PHE A 132 -44.33 76.60 10.24
CA PHE A 132 -44.51 77.09 8.87
C PHE A 132 -45.36 78.35 8.91
N ASN A 133 -44.73 79.52 8.82
CA ASN A 133 -45.44 80.78 8.61
C ASN A 133 -45.99 80.79 7.17
N SER A 134 -47.30 80.66 7.04
CA SER A 134 -48.02 80.92 5.79
C SER A 134 -47.95 82.41 5.46
N VAL A 135 -47.39 82.77 4.31
CA VAL A 135 -47.66 84.05 3.67
C VAL A 135 -48.28 83.75 2.30
N THR A 136 -49.58 84.01 2.21
CA THR A 136 -50.37 84.07 0.98
C THR A 136 -50.58 85.52 0.59
N VAL A 137 -50.25 85.92 -0.64
CA VAL A 137 -50.75 87.14 -1.31
C VAL A 137 -50.66 86.87 -2.82
N THR A 138 -51.76 86.43 -3.46
CA THR A 138 -52.75 87.19 -4.28
C THR A 138 -52.17 87.88 -5.50
#